data_AF-A0A1I2WU61-F1
#
_entry.id   AF-A0A1I2WU61-F1
#
_cell.length_a   1.000
_cell.length_b   1.000
_cell.length_c   1.000
_cell.angle_alpha   90.00
_cell.angle_beta   90.00
_cell.angle_gamma   90.00
#
_symmetry.space_group_name_H-M   'P 1'
#
loop_
_entity.id
_entity.type
_entity.pdbx_description
1 polymer ?
#
loop_
_entity_poly.entity_id
_entity_poly.type
_entity_poly.pdbx_seq_one_letter_code
_entity_poly.pdbx_strand_id
1 'polypeptide(L)'
;MKVPGPVELSAAWSGLPDSLRDHIGFIAFDMVFQGFLSGQAYGPEDRVLSCDEERGEAYDRECRGMTELYRTVEDAVPDLFGPKGENPAWCANPGPSPTPTNQITTGNP
;
A
#
# COMPACT_ATOMS: atom_id res chain seq x y z
N MET A 1 23.97 6.96 -6.84
CA MET A 1 22.49 6.83 -6.78
C MET A 1 22.02 7.28 -5.42
N LYS A 2 20.88 7.99 -5.35
CA LYS A 2 20.31 8.53 -4.10
C LYS A 2 18.84 8.12 -4.04
N VAL A 3 18.42 7.54 -2.92
CA VAL A 3 17.01 7.22 -2.67
C VAL A 3 16.19 8.52 -2.67
N PRO A 4 15.06 8.60 -3.41
CA PRO A 4 14.17 9.75 -3.38
C PRO A 4 13.77 10.11 -1.94
N GLY A 5 13.84 11.40 -1.60
CA GLY A 5 13.46 11.91 -0.29
C GLY A 5 12.14 12.67 -0.32
N PRO A 6 11.78 13.34 0.78
CA PRO A 6 10.49 14.04 0.91
C PRO A 6 10.23 15.07 -0.19
N VAL A 7 11.27 15.73 -0.72
CA VAL A 7 11.14 16.71 -1.80
C VAL A 7 10.73 16.03 -3.11
N GLU A 8 11.40 14.94 -3.47
CA GLU A 8 11.10 14.17 -4.68
C GLU A 8 9.71 13.50 -4.57
N LEU A 9 9.34 13.00 -3.39
CA LEU A 9 8.00 12.46 -3.12
C LEU A 9 6.91 13.53 -3.26
N SER A 10 7.13 14.71 -2.67
CA SER A 10 6.18 15.83 -2.78
C SER A 10 6.00 16.29 -4.21
N ALA A 11 7.09 16.35 -4.99
CA ALA A 11 7.04 16.73 -6.40
C ALA A 11 6.23 15.71 -7.21
N ALA A 12 6.51 14.41 -7.04
CA ALA A 12 5.78 13.33 -7.72
C ALA A 12 4.29 13.36 -7.38
N TRP A 13 3.94 13.50 -6.10
CA TRP A 13 2.55 13.64 -5.67
C TRP A 13 1.87 14.85 -6.30
N SER A 14 2.51 16.02 -6.27
CA SER A 14 1.94 17.25 -6.83
C SER A 14 1.76 17.21 -8.35
N GLY A 15 2.54 16.38 -9.04
CA GLY A 15 2.44 16.18 -10.48
C GLY A 15 1.27 15.29 -10.91
N LEU A 16 0.61 14.59 -9.99
CA LEU A 16 -0.53 13.74 -10.31
C LEU A 16 -1.79 14.56 -10.66
N PRO A 17 -2.62 14.08 -11.60
CA PRO A 17 -3.95 14.65 -11.84
C PRO A 17 -4.76 14.71 -10.54
N ASP A 18 -5.55 15.78 -10.37
CA ASP A 18 -6.38 15.97 -9.17
C ASP A 18 -7.28 14.75 -8.89
N SER A 19 -7.93 14.22 -9.93
CA SER A 19 -8.80 13.03 -9.81
C SER A 19 -8.07 11.79 -9.30
N LEU A 20 -6.78 11.63 -9.63
CA LEU A 20 -5.98 10.50 -9.18
C LEU A 20 -5.50 10.70 -7.74
N ARG A 21 -5.14 11.93 -7.37
CA ARG A 21 -4.84 12.28 -5.97
C ARG A 21 -6.05 12.06 -5.07
N ASP A 22 -7.23 12.47 -5.51
CA ASP A 22 -8.48 12.28 -4.78
C ASP A 22 -8.80 10.79 -4.63
N HIS A 23 -8.60 10.00 -5.69
CA HIS A 23 -8.80 8.55 -5.64
C HIS A 23 -7.85 7.87 -4.65
N ILE A 24 -6.55 8.15 -4.71
CA ILE A 24 -5.56 7.61 -3.77
C ILE A 24 -5.88 8.05 -2.33
N GLY A 25 -6.23 9.32 -2.16
CA GLY A 25 -6.62 9.89 -0.86
C GLY A 25 -7.84 9.19 -0.27
N PHE A 26 -8.84 8.88 -1.10
CA PHE A 26 -10.03 8.17 -0.66
C PHE A 26 -9.73 6.72 -0.25
N ILE A 27 -8.89 5.99 -1.00
CA ILE A 27 -8.47 4.63 -0.62
C ILE A 27 -7.78 4.65 0.75
N ALA A 28 -6.83 5.57 0.94
CA ALA A 28 -6.12 5.71 2.22
C ALA A 28 -7.06 6.07 3.36
N PHE A 29 -8.03 6.96 3.11
CA PHE A 29 -9.02 7.35 4.10
C PHE A 29 -9.96 6.20 4.50
N ASP A 30 -10.51 5.45 3.52
CA ASP A 30 -11.34 4.27 3.80
C ASP A 30 -10.52 3.23 4.58
N MET A 31 -9.30 2.92 4.14
CA MET A 31 -8.41 1.95 4.81
C MET A 31 -8.22 2.30 6.30
N VAL A 32 -7.89 3.55 6.61
CA VAL A 32 -7.71 4.00 8.01
C VAL A 32 -9.01 3.92 8.79
N PHE A 33 -10.14 4.28 8.16
CA PHE A 33 -11.46 4.16 8.80
C PHE A 33 -11.81 2.71 9.11
N GLN A 34 -11.52 1.77 8.20
CA GLN A 34 -11.73 0.35 8.44
C GLN A 34 -10.80 -0.20 9.54
N GLY A 35 -9.55 0.24 9.61
CA GLY A 35 -8.64 -0.10 10.71
C GLY A 35 -9.10 0.43 12.07
N PHE A 36 -9.72 1.61 12.09
CA PHE A 36 -10.39 2.13 13.28
C PHE A 36 -11.56 1.24 13.71
N LEU A 37 -12.41 0.83 12.77
CA LEU A 37 -13.54 -0.07 13.04
C LEU A 37 -13.10 -1.47 13.48
N SER A 38 -12.03 -2.02 12.91
CA SER A 38 -11.53 -3.35 13.24
C SER A 38 -11.06 -3.45 14.70
N GLY A 39 -10.63 -2.33 15.28
CA GLY A 39 -10.27 -2.25 16.69
C GLY A 39 -8.93 -2.91 17.03
N GLN A 40 -8.12 -3.32 16.04
CA GLN A 40 -6.89 -4.09 16.27
C GLN A 40 -5.82 -3.33 17.06
N ALA A 41 -5.77 -2.01 16.90
CA ALA A 41 -4.85 -1.15 17.64
C ALA A 41 -5.35 -0.77 19.06
N TYR A 42 -6.56 -1.19 19.44
CA TYR A 42 -7.24 -0.71 20.65
C TYR A 42 -7.53 -1.84 21.65
N GLY A 43 -7.52 -1.49 22.94
CA GLY A 43 -8.00 -2.36 24.02
C GLY A 43 -9.49 -2.68 23.84
N PRO A 44 -9.99 -3.83 24.33
CA PRO A 44 -11.40 -4.22 24.17
C PRO A 44 -12.43 -3.14 24.56
N GLU A 45 -12.12 -2.34 25.58
CA GLU A 45 -12.93 -1.24 26.10
C GLU A 45 -13.03 -0.03 25.17
N ASP A 46 -12.06 0.15 24.28
CA ASP A 46 -11.96 1.26 23.34
C ASP A 46 -12.42 0.88 21.92
N ARG A 47 -12.89 -0.36 21.73
CA ARG A 47 -13.39 -0.85 20.44
C ARG A 47 -14.77 -0.27 20.15
N VAL A 48 -14.92 0.33 18.97
CA VAL A 48 -16.19 0.91 18.51
C VAL A 48 -17.22 -0.16 18.18
N LEU A 49 -16.76 -1.25 17.56
CA LEU A 49 -17.59 -2.40 17.22
C LEU A 49 -17.46 -3.47 18.29
N SER A 50 -18.61 -3.91 18.83
CA SER A 50 -18.66 -4.97 19.84
C SER A 50 -18.71 -6.38 19.22
N CYS A 51 -19.09 -6.50 17.95
CA CYS A 51 -19.17 -7.79 17.25
C CYS A 51 -17.81 -8.17 16.67
N ASP A 52 -17.35 -9.40 16.93
CA ASP A 52 -16.09 -9.89 16.37
C ASP A 52 -16.16 -10.14 14.86
N GLU A 53 -17.33 -10.50 14.32
CA GLU A 53 -17.54 -10.72 12.89
C GLU A 53 -17.38 -9.39 12.12
N GLU A 54 -18.11 -8.34 12.53
CA GLU A 54 -18.02 -7.01 11.90
C GLU A 54 -16.59 -6.42 11.98
N ARG A 55 -15.88 -6.69 13.09
CA ARG A 55 -14.47 -6.31 13.23
C ARG A 55 -13.55 -7.08 12.29
N GLY A 56 -13.81 -8.37 12.10
CA GLY A 56 -13.11 -9.20 11.13
C GLY A 56 -13.32 -8.68 9.70
N GLU A 57 -14.57 -8.35 9.33
CA GLU A 57 -14.90 -7.78 8.02
C GLU A 57 -14.21 -6.43 7.79
N ALA A 58 -14.18 -5.58 8.81
CA ALA A 58 -13.46 -4.30 8.76
C ALA A 58 -11.96 -4.50 8.56
N TYR A 59 -11.34 -5.45 9.29
CA TYR A 59 -9.93 -5.79 9.11
C TYR A 59 -9.63 -6.31 7.69
N ASP A 60 -10.45 -7.21 7.18
CA ASP A 60 -10.29 -7.72 5.82
C ASP A 60 -10.40 -6.60 4.77
N ARG A 61 -11.29 -5.62 5.00
CA ARG A 61 -11.41 -4.45 4.13
C ARG A 61 -10.21 -3.52 4.23
N GLU A 62 -9.68 -3.29 5.42
CA GLU A 62 -8.41 -2.59 5.63
C GLU A 62 -7.28 -3.26 4.84
N CYS A 63 -7.11 -4.59 4.95
CA CYS A 63 -6.07 -5.33 4.21
C CYS A 63 -6.23 -5.22 2.69
N ARG A 64 -7.46 -5.27 2.17
CA ARG A 64 -7.74 -5.04 0.75
C ARG A 64 -7.40 -3.62 0.34
N GLY A 65 -7.82 -2.62 1.12
CA GLY A 65 -7.52 -1.21 0.89
C GLY A 65 -6.02 -0.93 0.89
N MET A 66 -5.25 -1.54 1.79
CA MET A 66 -3.79 -1.45 1.80
C MET A 66 -3.18 -2.00 0.50
N THR A 67 -3.63 -3.18 0.06
CA THR A 67 -3.14 -3.79 -1.20
C THR A 67 -3.48 -2.91 -2.41
N GLU A 68 -4.69 -2.35 -2.45
CA GLU A 68 -5.13 -1.43 -3.50
C GLU A 68 -4.32 -0.14 -3.49
N LEU A 69 -4.08 0.44 -2.31
CA LEU A 69 -3.30 1.67 -2.14
C LEU A 69 -1.87 1.51 -2.69
N TYR A 70 -1.18 0.42 -2.33
CA TYR A 70 0.17 0.15 -2.84
C TYR A 70 0.19 0.09 -4.37
N ARG A 71 -0.70 -0.70 -4.97
CA ARG A 71 -0.77 -0.85 -6.43
C ARG A 71 -1.09 0.47 -7.13
N THR A 72 -2.09 1.20 -6.64
CA THR A 72 -2.51 2.46 -7.24
C THR A 72 -1.39 3.51 -7.16
N VAL A 73 -0.66 3.59 -6.06
CA VAL A 73 0.48 4.51 -5.92
C VAL A 73 1.64 4.09 -6.83
N GLU A 74 2.04 2.82 -6.81
CA GLU A 74 3.13 2.30 -7.64
C GLU A 74 2.88 2.54 -9.14
N ASP A 75 1.65 2.27 -9.61
CA ASP A 75 1.25 2.50 -11.00
C ASP A 75 1.18 4.00 -11.35
N ALA A 76 0.83 4.87 -10.38
CA ALA A 76 0.68 6.31 -10.60
C ALA A 76 2.01 7.07 -10.70
N VAL A 77 3.06 6.59 -10.02
CA VAL A 77 4.37 7.26 -9.96
C VAL A 77 5.53 6.30 -10.33
N PRO A 78 5.57 5.80 -11.58
CA PRO A 78 6.59 4.86 -12.03
C PRO A 78 8.03 5.42 -11.98
N ASP A 79 8.20 6.74 -11.99
CA ASP A 79 9.53 7.34 -11.80
C ASP A 79 10.11 7.09 -10.40
N LEU A 80 9.23 6.90 -9.41
CA LEU A 80 9.60 6.56 -8.04
C LEU A 80 9.68 5.05 -7.82
N PHE A 81 8.74 4.27 -8.37
CA PHE A 81 8.62 2.83 -8.07
C PHE A 81 9.09 1.89 -9.18
N GLY A 82 9.47 2.45 -10.33
CA GLY A 82 9.79 1.70 -11.54
C GLY A 82 8.53 1.45 -12.37
N PRO A 83 8.66 1.33 -13.71
CA PRO A 83 7.55 0.83 -14.51
C PRO A 83 7.25 -0.63 -14.16
N LYS A 84 6.05 -1.09 -14.51
CA LYS A 84 5.61 -2.45 -14.20
C LYS A 84 6.62 -3.51 -14.65
N GLY A 85 7.12 -4.28 -13.68
CA GLY A 85 8.09 -5.35 -13.93
C GLY A 85 9.56 -4.89 -13.95
N GLU A 86 9.84 -3.65 -13.59
CA GLU A 86 11.19 -3.10 -13.50
C GLU A 86 11.42 -2.41 -12.15
N ASN A 87 12.67 -2.48 -11.67
CA ASN A 87 13.12 -1.71 -10.53
C ASN A 87 13.45 -0.28 -10.98
N PRO A 88 13.18 0.73 -10.14
CA PRO A 88 13.46 2.12 -10.48
C PRO A 88 14.96 2.38 -10.59
N ALA A 89 15.31 3.43 -11.35
CA ALA A 89 16.70 3.77 -11.66
C ALA A 89 17.57 4.10 -10.43
N TRP A 90 16.97 4.45 -9.28
CA TRP A 90 17.69 4.73 -8.04
C TRP A 90 18.00 3.48 -7.20
N CYS A 91 17.43 2.33 -7.54
CA CYS A 91 17.71 1.05 -6.88
C CYS A 91 19.10 0.50 -7.22
N ALA A 92 19.64 -0.35 -6.35
CA ALA A 92 20.95 -0.99 -6.55
C ALA A 92 21.01 -1.92 -7.78
N ASN A 93 19.86 -2.45 -8.22
CA ASN A 93 19.71 -3.29 -9.41
C ASN A 93 18.56 -2.76 -10.28
N PRO A 94 18.77 -1.69 -11.07
CA PRO A 94 17.74 -1.09 -11.91
C PRO A 94 17.46 -1.94 -13.15
N GLY A 95 16.28 -1.75 -13.76
CA GLY A 95 15.85 -2.53 -14.93
C GLY A 95 15.00 -3.75 -14.53
N PRO A 96 14.89 -4.79 -15.38
CA PRO A 96 13.95 -5.89 -15.16
C PRO A 96 14.01 -6.47 -13.75
N SER A 97 12.90 -6.38 -13.02
CA SER A 97 12.79 -7.02 -11.72
C SER A 97 12.68 -8.53 -11.96
N PRO A 98 13.43 -9.37 -11.23
CA PRO A 98 13.19 -10.80 -11.29
C PRO A 98 11.73 -11.04 -10.90
N THR A 99 11.00 -11.76 -11.75
CA THR A 99 9.63 -12.19 -11.46
C THR A 99 9.59 -12.74 -10.04
N PRO A 100 8.65 -12.32 -9.16
CA PRO A 100 8.60 -12.84 -7.81
C PRO A 100 8.55 -14.36 -7.91
N THR A 101 9.65 -14.99 -7.49
CA THR A 101 9.71 -16.44 -7.40
C THR A 101 8.80 -16.76 -6.23
N ASN A 102 7.60 -17.26 -6.51
CA ASN A 102 6.81 -17.98 -5.52
C ASN A 102 7.64 -19.20 -5.10
N GLN A 103 8.62 -19.01 -4.23
CA GLN A 103 9.27 -20.09 -3.50
C GLN A 103 8.32 -20.49 -2.38
N ILE A 104 7.24 -21.18 -2.75
CA ILE A 104 6.73 -22.25 -1.90
C ILE A 104 7.77 -23.37 -2.01
N THR A 105 8.83 -23.27 -1.22
CA THR A 105 9.67 -24.43 -0.93
C THR A 105 9.01 -25.10 0.27
N THR A 106 7.96 -25.87 0.02
CA THR A 106 7.61 -26.96 0.93
C THR A 106 8.76 -27.96 0.90
N GLY A 107 9.60 -27.90 1.91
CA GLY A 107 10.61 -28.91 2.23
C GLY A 107 11.27 -28.49 3.53
N ASN A 108 11.41 -29.32 4.56
CA ASN A 108 11.15 -30.74 4.79
C ASN A 108 11.37 -30.94 6.32
N PRO A 109 11.32 -32.14 6.93
CA PRO A 109 11.07 -33.48 6.42
C PRO A 109 9.81 -34.17 6.98
#